data_AF-G0PFL8-F1
#
_entry.id   AF-G0PFL8-F1
#
_cell.length_a   1.000
_cell.length_b   1.000
_cell.length_c   1.000
_cell.angle_alpha   90.00
_cell.angle_beta   90.00
_cell.angle_gamma   90.00
#
_symmetry.space_group_name_H-M   'P 1'
#
loop_
_entity.id
_entity.type
_entity.pdbx_description
1 polymer ?
#
loop_
_entity_poly.entity_id
_entity_poly.type
_entity_poly.pdbx_seq_one_letter_code
_entity_poly.pdbx_strand_id
1 'polypeptide(L)'
;MMSSGPLEPSDLPVFAAYPEPIIVPLDHVENEMKQTKNTMEVDETALYIMSKAVEEFIRQLTRDISCNGTKEMDYDSFAEYIQNSEFKSLREFFPERVRYGDIKHLLFPEQLQQQSPSSSQSSSSSSSSAPPPPQIH
;
A
#
# COMPACT_ATOMS: atom_id res chain seq x y z
N MET A 1 21.51 11.91 15.27
CA MET A 1 20.18 11.29 15.47
C MET A 1 19.16 12.41 15.35
N MET A 2 18.34 12.42 14.30
CA MET A 2 17.27 13.40 14.16
C MET A 2 15.96 12.71 14.51
N SER A 3 15.38 13.14 15.63
CA SER A 3 14.12 12.63 16.19
C SER A 3 12.98 12.98 15.24
N SER A 4 12.31 11.97 14.68
CA SER A 4 11.15 12.14 13.82
C SER A 4 9.89 12.21 14.69
N GLY A 5 9.58 13.41 15.17
CA GLY A 5 8.32 13.70 15.84
C GLY A 5 7.20 14.02 14.84
N PRO A 6 5.94 14.22 15.32
CA PRO A 6 4.85 14.73 14.51
C PRO A 6 5.24 16.08 13.87
N LEU A 7 4.71 16.37 12.68
CA LEU A 7 4.94 17.66 12.02
C LEU A 7 4.34 18.77 12.87
N GLU A 8 5.20 19.63 13.43
CA GLU A 8 4.77 20.79 14.18
C GLU A 8 4.28 21.87 13.20
N PRO A 9 3.25 22.67 13.55
CA PRO A 9 2.73 23.71 12.67
C PRO A 9 3.78 24.76 12.27
N SER A 10 4.89 24.86 13.01
CA SER A 10 6.06 25.70 12.70
C SER A 10 6.97 25.14 11.60
N ASP A 11 6.86 23.85 11.25
CA ASP A 11 7.61 23.23 10.16
C ASP A 11 6.97 23.51 8.78
N LEU A 12 5.76 24.07 8.77
CA LEU A 12 5.07 24.50 7.57
C LEU A 12 5.42 25.97 7.29
N PRO A 13 5.90 26.33 6.09
CA PRO A 13 6.14 27.72 5.74
C PRO A 13 4.82 28.50 5.81
N VAL A 14 4.65 29.27 6.89
CA VAL A 14 3.43 29.98 7.31
C VAL A 14 2.84 30.90 6.21
N PHE A 15 3.58 31.19 5.14
CA PHE A 15 3.15 32.07 4.05
C PHE A 15 3.63 31.65 2.65
N ALA A 16 4.06 30.40 2.45
CA ALA A 16 4.11 29.90 1.07
C ALA A 16 2.66 29.78 0.63
N ALA A 17 2.25 30.65 -0.30
CA ALA A 17 0.91 30.76 -0.87
C ALA A 17 0.12 29.47 -0.69
N TYR A 18 -1.07 29.54 -0.05
CA TYR A 18 -2.06 28.50 -0.26
C TYR A 18 -2.04 28.26 -1.77
N PRO A 19 -1.62 27.07 -2.25
CA PRO A 19 -1.60 26.82 -3.67
C PRO A 19 -2.98 27.22 -4.17
N GLU A 20 -3.05 27.94 -5.31
CA GLU A 20 -4.33 28.33 -5.88
C GLU A 20 -5.28 27.14 -5.72
N PRO A 21 -6.49 27.36 -5.17
CA PRO A 21 -7.34 26.27 -4.72
C PRO A 21 -7.36 25.24 -5.85
N ILE A 22 -6.96 24.01 -5.53
CA ILE A 22 -6.94 22.92 -6.50
C ILE A 22 -8.40 22.64 -6.81
N ILE A 23 -8.92 23.36 -7.80
CA ILE A 23 -10.30 23.27 -8.21
C ILE A 23 -10.37 22.10 -9.17
N VAL A 24 -11.19 21.11 -8.83
CA VAL A 24 -11.56 20.05 -9.78
C VAL A 24 -12.26 20.74 -10.96
N PRO A 25 -11.72 20.66 -12.19
CA PRO A 25 -12.30 21.36 -13.33
C PRO A 25 -13.75 20.92 -13.56
N LEU A 26 -14.66 21.88 -13.78
CA LEU A 26 -16.08 21.57 -13.97
C LEU A 26 -16.31 20.68 -15.20
N ASP A 27 -15.55 20.91 -16.28
CA ASP A 27 -15.57 20.07 -17.48
C ASP A 27 -15.23 18.60 -17.18
N HIS A 28 -14.33 18.36 -16.21
CA HIS A 28 -13.98 17.01 -15.80
C HIS A 28 -15.13 16.35 -15.05
N VAL A 29 -15.72 17.07 -14.08
CA VAL A 29 -16.91 16.59 -13.34
C VAL A 29 -18.07 16.29 -14.30
N GLU A 30 -18.32 17.19 -15.25
CA GLU A 30 -19.40 17.02 -16.23
C GLU A 30 -19.18 15.78 -17.11
N ASN A 31 -17.95 15.55 -17.58
CA ASN A 31 -17.61 14.38 -18.39
C ASN A 31 -17.77 13.07 -17.61
N GLU A 32 -17.30 13.00 -16.36
CA GLU A 32 -17.44 11.81 -15.51
C GLU A 32 -18.92 11.49 -15.21
N MET A 33 -19.74 12.52 -14.98
CA MET A 33 -21.18 12.35 -14.78
C MET A 33 -21.90 11.83 -16.03
N LYS A 34 -21.57 12.36 -17.21
CA LYS A 34 -22.13 11.92 -18.49
C LYS A 34 -21.76 10.47 -18.81
N GLN A 35 -20.54 10.05 -18.48
CA GLN A 35 -20.11 8.66 -18.62
C GLN A 35 -20.93 7.70 -17.75
N THR A 36 -21.36 8.17 -16.57
CA THR A 36 -22.08 7.34 -15.59
C THR A 36 -23.60 7.31 -15.84
N LYS A 37 -24.18 8.38 -16.38
CA LYS A 37 -25.61 8.49 -16.72
C LYS A 37 -25.81 9.07 -18.12
N ASN A 38 -26.36 8.26 -19.02
CA ASN A 38 -26.58 8.61 -20.42
C ASN A 38 -27.64 9.70 -20.68
N THR A 39 -28.25 10.31 -19.65
CA THR A 39 -29.38 11.26 -19.81
C THR A 39 -29.67 12.06 -18.53
N MET A 40 -28.68 12.74 -17.95
CA MET A 40 -28.97 13.73 -16.91
C MET A 40 -28.39 15.07 -17.33
N GLU A 41 -29.26 16.04 -17.61
CA GLU A 41 -28.85 17.44 -17.69
C GLU A 41 -28.53 17.91 -16.27
N VAL A 42 -27.30 18.37 -16.05
CA VAL A 42 -26.79 18.79 -14.76
C VAL A 42 -26.60 20.29 -14.81
N ASP A 43 -27.26 21.01 -13.90
CA ASP A 43 -27.09 22.46 -13.79
C ASP A 43 -25.68 22.85 -13.35
N GLU A 44 -25.22 24.04 -13.74
CA GLU A 44 -23.88 24.56 -13.41
C GLU A 44 -23.67 24.62 -11.89
N THR A 45 -24.73 24.95 -11.14
CA THR A 45 -24.72 24.92 -9.66
C THR A 45 -24.41 23.52 -9.13
N ALA A 46 -24.98 22.48 -9.74
CA ALA A 46 -24.75 21.10 -9.32
C ALA A 46 -23.32 20.65 -9.66
N LEU A 47 -22.80 21.02 -10.84
CA LEU A 47 -21.40 20.77 -11.21
C LEU A 47 -20.44 21.42 -10.21
N TYR A 48 -20.70 22.66 -9.81
CA TYR A 48 -19.90 23.36 -8.82
C TYR A 48 -19.90 22.67 -7.45
N ILE A 49 -21.08 22.28 -6.96
CA ILE A 49 -21.22 21.54 -5.69
C ILE A 49 -20.45 20.22 -5.74
N MET A 50 -20.54 19.47 -6.84
CA MET A 50 -19.79 18.23 -6.98
C MET A 50 -18.29 18.45 -7.04
N SER A 51 -17.81 19.50 -7.72
CA SER A 51 -16.39 19.85 -7.70
C SER A 51 -15.87 20.04 -6.27
N LYS A 52 -16.67 20.72 -5.43
CA LYS A 52 -16.34 20.95 -4.01
C LYS A 52 -16.46 19.69 -3.18
N ALA A 53 -17.45 18.85 -3.45
CA ALA A 53 -17.60 17.57 -2.76
C ALA A 53 -16.43 16.62 -3.06
N VAL A 54 -15.94 16.57 -4.30
CA VAL A 54 -14.77 15.76 -4.69
C VAL A 54 -13.50 16.30 -4.01
N GLU A 55 -13.33 17.62 -4.02
CA GLU A 55 -12.19 18.27 -3.34
C GLU A 55 -12.18 17.95 -1.83
N GLU A 56 -13.33 18.10 -1.15
CA GLU A 56 -13.48 17.80 0.26
C GLU A 56 -13.27 16.31 0.55
N PHE A 57 -13.81 15.44 -0.31
CA PHE A 57 -13.68 14.00 -0.18
C PHE A 57 -12.21 13.57 -0.21
N ILE A 58 -11.43 14.03 -1.22
CA ILE A 58 -10.01 13.70 -1.31
C ILE A 58 -9.24 14.25 -0.10
N ARG A 59 -9.56 15.48 0.33
CA ARG A 59 -8.91 16.09 1.49
C ARG A 59 -9.15 15.28 2.76
N GLN A 60 -10.40 14.92 3.03
CA GLN A 60 -10.78 14.16 4.21
C GLN A 60 -10.18 12.75 4.16
N LEU A 61 -10.31 12.05 3.03
CA LEU A 61 -9.73 10.72 2.83
C LEU A 61 -8.21 10.70 3.09
N THR A 62 -7.49 11.66 2.50
CA THR A 62 -6.03 11.77 2.68
C THR A 62 -5.66 12.06 4.12
N ARG A 63 -6.44 12.92 4.79
CA ARG A 63 -6.21 13.28 6.19
C ARG A 63 -6.41 12.09 7.12
N ASP A 64 -7.46 11.30 6.88
CA ASP A 64 -7.78 10.12 7.68
C ASP A 64 -6.73 9.01 7.52
N ILE A 65 -6.21 8.81 6.31
CA ILE A 65 -5.12 7.86 6.06
C ILE A 65 -3.82 8.35 6.71
N SER A 66 -3.52 9.65 6.61
CA SER A 66 -2.31 10.25 7.19
C SER A 66 -2.28 10.24 8.73
N CYS A 67 -3.42 10.07 9.40
CA CYS A 67 -3.49 10.02 10.87
C CYS A 67 -2.69 8.86 11.49
N ASN A 68 -2.28 7.86 10.70
CA ASN A 68 -1.45 6.74 11.15
C ASN A 68 0.03 7.11 11.41
N GLY A 69 0.41 8.39 11.26
CA GLY A 69 1.72 8.90 11.69
C GLY A 69 2.87 8.61 10.73
N THR A 70 2.59 8.08 9.54
CA THR A 70 3.58 7.91 8.48
C THR A 70 3.79 9.23 7.73
N LYS A 71 5.06 9.57 7.48
CA LYS A 71 5.45 10.80 6.77
C LYS A 71 5.06 10.76 5.28
N GLU A 72 4.95 9.57 4.73
CA GLU A 72 4.60 9.33 3.33
C GLU A 72 3.40 8.37 3.29
N MET A 73 2.40 8.72 2.49
CA MET A 73 1.27 7.84 2.20
C MET A 73 1.63 6.92 1.02
N ASP A 74 1.58 5.63 1.26
CA ASP A 74 1.76 4.60 0.25
C ASP A 74 0.42 3.95 -0.14
N TYR A 75 0.47 3.13 -1.20
CA TYR A 75 -0.71 2.41 -1.67
C TYR A 75 -1.26 1.45 -0.61
N ASP A 76 -0.38 0.81 0.17
CA ASP A 76 -0.79 -0.19 1.15
C ASP A 76 -1.58 0.48 2.28
N SER A 77 -1.17 1.67 2.74
CA SER A 77 -1.97 2.49 3.69
C SER A 77 -3.35 2.86 3.14
N PHE A 78 -3.42 3.21 1.84
CA PHE A 78 -4.71 3.48 1.17
C PHE A 78 -5.61 2.26 1.13
N ALA A 79 -5.07 1.12 0.69
CA ALA A 79 -5.83 -0.10 0.55
C ALA A 79 -6.33 -0.58 1.92
N GLU A 80 -5.46 -0.62 2.93
CA GLU A 80 -5.83 -1.01 4.30
C GLU A 80 -6.93 -0.12 4.87
N TYR A 81 -6.80 1.21 4.74
CA TYR A 81 -7.83 2.13 5.21
C TYR A 81 -9.16 1.91 4.47
N ILE A 82 -9.15 1.82 3.13
CA ILE A 82 -10.36 1.64 2.33
C ILE A 82 -11.07 0.32 2.64
N GLN A 83 -10.33 -0.78 2.82
CA GLN A 83 -10.91 -2.08 3.17
C GLN A 83 -11.61 -2.06 4.54
N ASN A 84 -11.11 -1.26 5.48
CA ASN A 84 -11.66 -1.14 6.83
C ASN A 84 -12.68 0.01 7.00
N SER A 85 -12.77 0.91 6.02
CA SER A 85 -13.67 2.07 6.03
C SER A 85 -15.11 1.76 5.56
N GLU A 86 -15.96 2.78 5.65
CA GLU A 86 -17.32 2.78 5.09
C GLU A 86 -17.37 2.87 3.55
N PHE A 87 -16.23 3.15 2.88
CA PHE A 87 -16.13 3.34 1.43
C PHE A 87 -16.17 2.03 0.64
N LYS A 88 -17.26 1.26 0.82
CA LYS A 88 -17.45 -0.07 0.20
C LYS A 88 -17.34 -0.05 -1.33
N SER A 89 -17.79 1.02 -1.97
CA SER A 89 -17.70 1.21 -3.43
C SER A 89 -16.26 1.33 -3.94
N LEU A 90 -15.31 1.72 -3.09
CA LEU A 90 -13.91 1.89 -3.47
C LEU A 90 -13.07 0.62 -3.28
N ARG A 91 -13.58 -0.40 -2.57
CA ARG A 91 -12.83 -1.62 -2.26
C ARG A 91 -12.40 -2.42 -3.48
N GLU A 92 -13.18 -2.37 -4.55
CA GLU A 92 -12.86 -3.04 -5.82
C GLU A 92 -11.73 -2.32 -6.57
N PHE A 93 -11.60 -1.01 -6.39
CA PHE A 93 -10.55 -0.20 -7.02
C PHE A 93 -9.23 -0.24 -6.24
N PHE A 94 -9.29 -0.46 -4.92
CA PHE A 94 -8.13 -0.51 -4.03
C PHE A 94 -8.04 -1.85 -3.28
N PRO A 95 -7.77 -2.96 -3.99
CA PRO A 95 -7.56 -4.25 -3.34
C PRO A 95 -6.29 -4.24 -2.49
N GLU A 96 -6.37 -4.88 -1.33
CA GLU A 96 -5.22 -5.10 -0.46
C GLU A 96 -4.23 -6.06 -1.12
N ARG A 97 -2.96 -5.65 -1.16
CA ARG A 97 -1.89 -6.47 -1.75
C ARG A 97 -1.36 -7.41 -0.69
N VAL A 98 -1.43 -8.71 -0.97
CA VAL A 98 -0.82 -9.74 -0.12
C VAL A 98 0.45 -10.23 -0.80
N ARG A 99 1.57 -10.28 -0.07
CA ARG A 99 2.82 -10.80 -0.66
C ARG A 99 2.70 -12.32 -0.75
N TYR A 100 3.21 -12.89 -1.85
CA TYR A 100 3.15 -14.34 -2.07
C TYR A 100 3.78 -15.15 -0.92
N GLY A 101 4.86 -14.64 -0.30
CA GLY A 101 5.50 -15.28 0.85
C GLY A 101 4.56 -15.46 2.05
N ASP A 102 3.64 -14.51 2.25
CA ASP A 102 2.73 -14.50 3.39
C ASP A 102 1.58 -15.49 3.19
N ILE A 103 1.19 -15.76 1.94
CA ILE A 103 0.11 -16.71 1.62
C ILE A 103 0.60 -18.08 1.16
N LYS A 104 1.92 -18.25 0.93
CA LYS A 104 2.49 -19.51 0.43
C LYS A 104 2.11 -20.70 1.30
N HIS A 105 2.10 -20.53 2.61
CA HIS A 105 1.77 -21.59 3.56
C HIS A 105 0.28 -21.97 3.55
N LEU A 106 -0.60 -21.02 3.18
CA LEU A 106 -2.05 -21.25 3.03
C LEU A 106 -2.37 -21.94 1.71
N LEU A 107 -1.63 -21.61 0.64
CA LEU A 107 -1.80 -22.19 -0.69
C LEU A 107 -1.16 -23.58 -0.83
N PHE A 108 -0.04 -23.82 -0.14
CA PHE A 108 0.73 -25.07 -0.22
C PHE A 108 1.04 -25.64 1.17
N PRO A 109 0.02 -26.03 1.96
CA PRO A 109 0.22 -26.59 3.29
C PRO A 109 1.08 -27.87 3.29
N GLU A 110 1.07 -28.64 2.19
CA GLU A 110 1.81 -29.91 2.07
C GLU A 110 3.34 -29.76 1.95
N GLN A 111 3.86 -28.59 1.55
CA GLN A 111 5.31 -28.40 1.41
C GLN A 111 6.04 -28.18 2.75
N LEU A 112 5.32 -27.86 3.82
CA LEU A 112 5.91 -27.67 5.16
C LEU A 112 6.10 -28.99 5.94
N GLN A 113 5.45 -30.08 5.51
CA GLN A 113 5.56 -31.39 6.19
C GLN A 113 6.83 -32.19 5.83
N GLN A 114 7.63 -31.76 4.84
CA GLN A 114 8.85 -32.47 4.44
C GLN A 114 10.14 -31.96 5.11
N GLN A 115 10.07 -31.00 6.03
CA GLN A 115 11.19 -30.60 6.88
C GLN A 115 11.00 -31.07 8.32
N SER A 116 10.85 -32.38 8.50
CA SER A 116 11.20 -33.04 9.77
C SER A 116 12.54 -33.75 9.57
N PRO A 117 13.70 -33.17 9.94
CA PRO A 117 14.88 -33.99 10.14
C PRO A 117 14.70 -34.69 11.48
N SER A 118 14.28 -35.95 11.37
CA SER A 118 14.42 -36.95 12.41
C SER A 118 15.84 -36.93 12.99
N SER A 119 15.90 -36.76 14.31
CA SER A 119 16.84 -37.40 15.22
C SER A 119 18.32 -36.98 15.15
N SER A 120 18.70 -36.19 16.15
CA SER A 120 20.04 -36.04 16.70
C SER A 120 20.68 -37.37 17.14
N GLN A 121 22.02 -37.35 17.22
CA GLN A 121 23.01 -38.32 17.78
C GLN A 121 23.83 -39.04 16.69
N SER A 122 25.16 -39.14 16.70
CA SER A 122 26.24 -38.67 17.57
C SER A 122 27.58 -38.94 16.87
N SER A 123 28.60 -38.15 17.23
CA SER A 123 30.03 -38.19 16.91
C SER A 123 30.72 -39.56 16.72
N SER A 124 31.62 -39.65 15.75
CA SER A 124 32.97 -40.23 15.97
C SER A 124 33.94 -39.84 14.85
N SER A 125 35.08 -39.31 15.26
CA SER A 125 36.27 -39.01 14.46
C SER A 125 37.05 -40.29 14.17
N SER A 126 37.53 -40.46 12.94
CA SER A 126 38.51 -41.51 12.60
C SER A 126 39.37 -41.04 11.43
N SER A 127 40.58 -40.61 11.75
CA SER A 127 41.67 -40.36 10.80
C SER A 127 42.10 -41.68 10.13
N SER A 128 42.11 -41.73 8.80
CA SER A 128 42.80 -42.79 8.07
C SER A 128 43.45 -42.23 6.81
N SER A 129 44.77 -42.45 6.74
CA SER A 129 45.73 -41.94 5.78
C SER A 129 45.41 -42.29 4.32
N ALA A 130 45.56 -41.30 3.43
CA ALA A 130 45.54 -41.49 1.99
C ALA A 130 46.94 -41.89 1.46
N PRO A 131 47.07 -42.90 0.59
CA PRO A 131 48.32 -43.22 -0.11
C PRO A 131 48.59 -42.29 -1.31
N PRO A 132 49.86 -42.13 -1.75
CA PRO A 132 50.27 -41.13 -2.75
C PRO A 132 49.92 -41.53 -4.20
N PRO A 133 49.89 -40.56 -5.15
CA PRO A 133 49.48 -40.80 -6.53
C PRO A 133 50.57 -41.48 -7.38
N PRO A 134 50.20 -42.20 -8.46
CA PRO A 134 51.14 -42.87 -9.35
C PRO A 134 51.89 -41.89 -10.26
N GLN A 135 53.19 -42.14 -10.48
CA GLN A 135 53.99 -41.43 -11.48
C GLN A 135 53.77 -42.05 -12.87
N ILE A 136 53.50 -41.19 -13.85
CA ILE A 136 53.40 -41.54 -15.27
C ILE A 136 54.79 -41.38 -15.88
N HIS A 137 55.23 -42.39 -16.63
CA HIS A 137 56.53 -42.48 -17.30
C HIS A 137 56.44 -42.10 -18.77
#